data_AF-A0A519S6F0-F1
#
_entry.id   AF-A0A519S6F0-F1
#
_cell.length_a   1.000
_cell.length_b   1.000
_cell.length_c   1.000
_cell.angle_alpha   90.00
_cell.angle_beta   90.00
_cell.angle_gamma   90.00
#
_symmetry.space_group_name_H-M   'P 1'
#
loop_
_entity.id
_entity.type
_entity.pdbx_description
1 polymer ?
#
loop_
_entity_poly.entity_id
_entity_poly.type
_entity_poly.pdbx_seq_one_letter_code
_entity_poly.pdbx_strand_id
1 'polypeptide(L)'
;MKKLLFFFLLSTQISFAQTRNYFFEFKRIEAKVLKTSKNNKHADLAKSLINEYKTTSKIDLIDLAKDLVGYGITIDPKNNISKFLPAKYTLNLKTRLSAIGVIDANKAELNEKQQEYLAKYLKNSSTISEDKYFTGLKYMDFEDENKLGTNQAITLEDKNYTTYFTKKDKWIYALSIHKKTDELVLYKFDTKAIPSDDYLLIQMEKDRKLKWAEESKLRDAFPLYHDVRIDDIRTALYYLLREEPYKSDKKFVEYAQNMRQKLDRTNIRQFTKELDYFLDLKIDEKVWKFKSDEVLNLKHTSAHALADIYFGSDAYMLAEKFFLRSLLDYKLHSAGGSNIHKDGNRIIYDLSKVYEKLGKTDEMIGYLIPLLNGNGSISSATKLLNAYLEKNKIDKKNLKKQIDASFESLENLRGDGTYTWIFNGKVIFFYSVFTKTESSFAKEVMETDFYKSL
;
A
#
# COMPACT_ATOMS: atom_id res chain seq x y z
N MET A 1 54.69 -12.09 -41.03
CA MET A 1 54.78 -11.11 -39.90
C MET A 1 54.09 -9.78 -40.17
N LYS A 2 54.15 -9.17 -41.37
CA LYS A 2 53.50 -7.85 -41.64
C LYS A 2 51.96 -7.83 -41.49
N LYS A 3 51.25 -8.93 -41.79
CA LYS A 3 49.78 -9.03 -41.63
C LYS A 3 49.30 -9.22 -40.18
N LEU A 4 50.13 -9.81 -39.30
CA LEU A 4 49.81 -9.98 -37.87
C LEU A 4 50.01 -8.66 -37.09
N LEU A 5 51.03 -7.87 -37.45
CA LEU A 5 51.24 -6.53 -36.88
C LEU A 5 50.10 -5.57 -37.23
N PHE A 6 49.55 -5.66 -38.44
CA PHE A 6 48.43 -4.83 -38.88
C PHE A 6 47.12 -5.17 -38.14
N PHE A 7 46.90 -6.45 -37.80
CA PHE A 7 45.73 -6.88 -37.00
C PHE A 7 45.85 -6.47 -35.52
N PHE A 8 47.07 -6.46 -34.95
CA PHE A 8 47.34 -5.92 -33.61
C PHE A 8 47.26 -4.37 -33.55
N LEU A 9 47.64 -3.69 -34.64
CA LEU A 9 47.51 -2.22 -34.75
C LEU A 9 46.05 -1.79 -35.01
N LEU A 10 45.25 -2.61 -35.72
CA LEU A 10 43.82 -2.36 -35.90
C LEU A 10 42.99 -2.71 -34.64
N SER A 11 43.34 -3.74 -33.88
CA SER A 11 42.65 -4.08 -32.62
C SER A 11 42.96 -3.11 -31.48
N THR A 12 44.16 -2.51 -31.49
CA THR A 12 44.49 -1.38 -30.61
C THR A 12 43.77 -0.11 -31.05
N GLN A 13 43.69 0.20 -32.34
CA GLN A 13 42.92 1.37 -32.80
C GLN A 13 41.40 1.26 -32.60
N ILE A 14 40.82 0.06 -32.62
CA ILE A 14 39.40 -0.14 -32.29
C ILE A 14 39.16 0.00 -30.77
N SER A 15 40.08 -0.49 -29.92
CA SER A 15 40.06 -0.25 -28.47
C SER A 15 40.29 1.22 -28.10
N PHE A 16 41.09 1.96 -28.89
CA PHE A 16 41.34 3.40 -28.72
C PHE A 16 40.26 4.29 -29.37
N ALA A 17 39.48 3.79 -30.33
CA ALA A 17 38.32 4.50 -30.89
C ALA A 17 37.09 4.40 -29.97
N GLN A 18 36.95 3.30 -29.22
CA GLN A 18 35.87 3.09 -28.26
C GLN A 18 35.92 4.02 -27.04
N THR A 19 37.06 4.66 -26.78
CA THR A 19 37.25 5.66 -25.72
C THR A 19 37.14 7.11 -26.22
N ARG A 20 37.13 7.37 -27.54
CA ARG A 20 37.25 8.73 -28.09
C ARG A 20 35.98 9.59 -28.04
N ASN A 21 34.78 9.02 -28.20
CA ASN A 21 33.55 9.82 -28.11
C ASN A 21 33.25 10.27 -26.67
N TYR A 22 33.63 9.48 -25.66
CA TYR A 22 33.45 9.83 -24.25
C TYR A 22 34.50 10.83 -23.73
N PHE A 23 35.74 10.72 -24.20
CA PHE A 23 36.85 11.58 -23.75
C PHE A 23 36.78 13.02 -24.28
N PHE A 24 36.16 13.24 -25.45
CA PHE A 24 35.95 14.58 -26.01
C PHE A 24 34.86 15.36 -25.26
N GLU A 25 33.79 14.69 -24.83
CA GLU A 25 32.79 15.28 -23.94
C GLU A 25 33.35 15.53 -22.54
N PHE A 26 34.20 14.63 -22.03
CA PHE A 26 34.78 14.79 -20.69
C PHE A 26 35.65 16.03 -20.55
N LYS A 27 36.48 16.38 -21.56
CA LYS A 27 37.25 17.64 -21.53
C LYS A 27 36.34 18.88 -21.54
N ARG A 28 35.22 18.82 -22.27
CA ARG A 28 34.22 19.90 -22.29
C ARG A 28 33.50 20.02 -20.95
N ILE A 29 33.20 18.89 -20.32
CA ILE A 29 32.58 18.82 -18.98
C ILE A 29 33.54 19.34 -17.93
N GLU A 30 34.80 18.90 -17.95
CA GLU A 30 35.85 19.43 -17.08
C GLU A 30 35.98 20.95 -17.20
N ALA A 31 36.04 21.48 -18.42
CA ALA A 31 36.12 22.93 -18.63
C ALA A 31 34.88 23.67 -18.08
N LYS A 32 33.68 23.11 -18.24
CA LYS A 32 32.43 23.67 -17.68
C LYS A 32 32.45 23.65 -16.15
N VAL A 33 32.78 22.51 -15.55
CA VAL A 33 32.90 22.35 -14.10
C VAL A 33 33.92 23.34 -13.54
N LEU A 34 35.09 23.46 -14.17
CA LEU A 34 36.14 24.40 -13.77
C LEU A 34 35.72 25.87 -13.93
N LYS A 35 34.92 26.21 -14.95
CA LYS A 35 34.41 27.58 -15.15
C LYS A 35 33.37 27.96 -14.10
N THR A 36 32.37 27.10 -13.88
CA THR A 36 31.26 27.35 -12.94
C THR A 36 31.70 27.27 -11.48
N SER A 37 32.72 26.47 -11.19
CA SER A 37 33.26 26.31 -9.83
C SER A 37 34.09 27.50 -9.34
N LYS A 38 34.64 28.37 -10.21
CA LYS A 38 35.54 29.46 -9.76
C LYS A 38 34.95 30.39 -8.69
N ASN A 39 33.62 30.52 -8.62
CA ASN A 39 32.92 31.40 -7.69
C ASN A 39 32.05 30.64 -6.67
N ASN A 40 32.24 29.31 -6.50
CA ASN A 40 31.37 28.48 -5.68
C ASN A 40 32.08 27.94 -4.42
N LYS A 41 31.36 27.87 -3.29
CA LYS A 41 31.85 27.30 -2.02
C LYS A 41 32.25 25.81 -2.09
N HIS A 42 31.84 25.07 -3.12
CA HIS A 42 32.14 23.64 -3.32
C HIS A 42 33.08 23.39 -4.51
N ALA A 43 33.79 24.41 -4.98
CA ALA A 43 34.65 24.34 -6.14
C ALA A 43 35.69 23.22 -6.07
N ASP A 44 36.36 23.12 -4.93
CA ASP A 44 37.46 22.17 -4.74
C ASP A 44 36.94 20.74 -4.65
N LEU A 45 35.74 20.53 -4.12
CA LEU A 45 35.09 19.23 -4.11
C LEU A 45 34.74 18.77 -5.53
N ALA A 46 34.18 19.67 -6.36
CA ALA A 46 33.86 19.36 -7.75
C ALA A 46 35.14 19.06 -8.58
N LYS A 47 36.21 19.85 -8.38
CA LYS A 47 37.53 19.59 -8.99
C LYS A 47 38.11 18.25 -8.57
N SER A 48 38.05 17.96 -7.27
CA SER A 48 38.52 16.69 -6.71
C SER A 48 37.79 15.52 -7.36
N LEU A 49 36.45 15.60 -7.47
CA LEU A 49 35.67 14.53 -8.07
C LEU A 49 36.01 14.32 -9.55
N ILE A 50 36.18 15.38 -10.33
CA ILE A 50 36.60 15.28 -11.74
C ILE A 50 37.97 14.62 -11.86
N ASN A 51 38.92 14.98 -10.99
CA ASN A 51 40.24 14.36 -10.98
C ASN A 51 40.19 12.88 -10.58
N GLU A 52 39.38 12.53 -9.58
CA GLU A 52 39.15 11.14 -9.20
C GLU A 52 38.53 10.35 -10.36
N TYR A 53 37.51 10.92 -11.02
CA TYR A 53 36.80 10.31 -12.16
C TYR A 53 37.76 9.93 -13.30
N LYS A 54 38.76 10.76 -13.61
CA LYS A 54 39.79 10.46 -14.63
C LYS A 54 40.61 9.21 -14.33
N THR A 55 40.68 8.82 -13.06
CA THR A 55 41.46 7.65 -12.60
C THR A 55 40.58 6.43 -12.34
N THR A 56 39.29 6.48 -12.71
CA THR A 56 38.35 5.38 -12.55
C THR A 56 38.49 4.35 -13.66
N SER A 57 38.06 3.12 -13.37
CA SER A 57 37.92 2.04 -14.33
C SER A 57 36.46 1.89 -14.77
N LYS A 58 36.25 1.06 -15.79
CA LYS A 58 34.93 0.55 -16.12
C LYS A 58 34.30 -0.14 -14.90
N ILE A 59 32.97 -0.02 -14.79
CA ILE A 59 32.13 -0.64 -13.76
C ILE A 59 31.35 -1.82 -14.35
N ASP A 60 31.03 -2.81 -13.52
CA ASP A 60 30.21 -3.97 -13.88
C ASP A 60 28.81 -3.90 -13.25
N LEU A 61 27.84 -4.64 -13.83
CA LEU A 61 26.47 -4.66 -13.30
C LEU A 61 26.40 -5.15 -11.84
N ILE A 62 27.33 -6.02 -11.43
CA ILE A 62 27.41 -6.53 -10.05
C ILE A 62 27.72 -5.41 -9.05
N ASP A 63 28.44 -4.37 -9.47
CA ASP A 63 28.77 -3.22 -8.62
C ASP A 63 27.54 -2.34 -8.37
N LEU A 64 26.56 -2.37 -9.28
CA LEU A 64 25.29 -1.64 -9.22
C LEU A 64 24.11 -2.54 -8.80
N ALA A 65 24.39 -3.74 -8.30
CA ALA A 65 23.40 -4.71 -7.84
C ALA A 65 22.76 -4.37 -6.47
N LYS A 66 23.18 -3.25 -5.87
CA LYS A 66 22.81 -2.81 -4.52
C LYS A 66 22.47 -1.32 -4.53
N ASP A 67 21.55 -0.93 -3.65
CA ASP A 67 21.29 0.50 -3.37
C ASP A 67 22.57 1.16 -2.85
N LEU A 68 22.78 2.43 -3.20
CA LEU A 68 23.95 3.20 -2.78
C LEU A 68 23.52 4.55 -2.24
N VAL A 69 24.20 5.03 -1.20
CA VAL A 69 24.04 6.40 -0.72
C VAL A 69 25.36 7.16 -0.76
N GLY A 70 25.24 8.46 -1.00
CA GLY A 70 26.39 9.34 -1.03
C GLY A 70 25.96 10.78 -1.29
N TYR A 71 26.73 11.47 -2.13
CA TYR A 71 26.46 12.86 -2.45
C TYR A 71 26.49 13.11 -3.95
N GLY A 72 25.85 14.20 -4.35
CA GLY A 72 25.93 14.76 -5.68
C GLY A 72 26.23 16.25 -5.65
N ILE A 73 26.90 16.74 -6.70
CA ILE A 73 27.09 18.15 -6.97
C ILE A 73 26.34 18.48 -8.26
N THR A 74 25.26 19.24 -8.15
CA THR A 74 24.54 19.76 -9.32
C THR A 74 25.26 21.00 -9.82
N ILE A 75 25.44 21.12 -11.12
CA ILE A 75 26.12 22.24 -11.76
C ILE A 75 25.22 22.76 -12.87
N ASP A 76 24.84 24.03 -12.77
CA ASP A 76 24.14 24.80 -13.79
C ASP A 76 25.10 25.87 -14.33
N PRO A 77 25.74 25.62 -15.48
CA PRO A 77 26.68 26.57 -16.06
C PRO A 77 26.04 27.87 -16.54
N LYS A 78 24.74 27.87 -16.88
CA LYS A 78 24.05 29.03 -17.44
C LYS A 78 23.82 30.08 -16.35
N ASN A 79 23.37 29.64 -15.19
CA ASN A 79 23.13 30.53 -14.04
C ASN A 79 24.32 30.63 -13.09
N ASN A 80 25.41 29.91 -13.37
CA ASN A 80 26.60 29.84 -12.54
C ASN A 80 26.31 29.34 -11.10
N ILE A 81 25.39 28.38 -10.98
CA ILE A 81 24.93 27.83 -9.70
C ILE A 81 25.51 26.42 -9.53
N SER A 82 25.94 26.09 -8.31
CA SER A 82 26.17 24.69 -7.94
C SER A 82 25.67 24.41 -6.52
N LYS A 83 25.13 23.20 -6.32
CA LYS A 83 24.63 22.75 -5.02
C LYS A 83 25.26 21.41 -4.66
N PHE A 84 25.59 21.25 -3.39
CA PHE A 84 26.10 20.00 -2.82
C PHE A 84 24.97 19.34 -2.02
N LEU A 85 24.55 18.15 -2.43
CA LEU A 85 23.30 17.53 -1.99
C LEU A 85 23.52 16.05 -1.65
N PRO A 86 22.75 15.47 -0.72
CA PRO A 86 22.70 14.02 -0.56
C PRO A 86 22.24 13.36 -1.85
N ALA A 87 22.73 12.17 -2.14
CA ALA A 87 22.37 11.42 -3.33
C ALA A 87 22.13 9.95 -3.03
N LYS A 88 21.30 9.33 -3.87
CA LYS A 88 21.01 7.91 -3.83
C LYS A 88 21.04 7.32 -5.23
N TYR A 89 21.54 6.09 -5.33
CA TYR A 89 21.25 5.16 -6.41
C TYR A 89 20.43 4.00 -5.85
N THR A 90 19.48 3.49 -6.62
CA THR A 90 18.59 2.41 -6.20
C THR A 90 18.40 1.39 -7.30
N LEU A 91 18.20 0.12 -6.92
CA LEU A 91 17.85 -0.98 -7.83
C LEU A 91 16.69 -1.78 -7.23
N ASN A 92 15.66 -2.03 -8.01
CA ASN A 92 14.62 -3.02 -7.68
C ASN A 92 15.03 -4.37 -8.27
N LEU A 93 15.30 -5.37 -7.42
CA LEU A 93 15.77 -6.68 -7.88
C LEU A 93 14.71 -7.46 -8.67
N LYS A 94 13.42 -7.22 -8.40
CA LYS A 94 12.30 -7.91 -9.05
C LYS A 94 12.04 -7.37 -10.44
N THR A 95 11.99 -6.05 -10.60
CA THR A 95 11.71 -5.39 -11.89
C THR A 95 12.97 -5.13 -12.73
N ARG A 96 14.15 -5.16 -12.10
CA ARG A 96 15.45 -4.77 -12.68
C ARG A 96 15.47 -3.31 -13.15
N LEU A 97 14.66 -2.46 -12.53
CA LEU A 97 14.66 -1.02 -12.74
C LEU A 97 15.55 -0.34 -11.71
N SER A 98 16.26 0.68 -12.16
CA SER A 98 17.19 1.47 -11.36
C SER A 98 16.86 2.95 -11.46
N ALA A 99 17.23 3.71 -10.43
CA ALA A 99 17.17 5.17 -10.46
C ALA A 99 18.37 5.77 -9.73
N ILE A 100 18.71 7.02 -10.07
CA ILE A 100 19.74 7.81 -9.41
C ILE A 100 19.26 9.25 -9.29
N GLY A 101 19.58 9.90 -8.18
CA GLY A 101 19.22 11.29 -8.01
C GLY A 101 19.88 11.96 -6.82
N VAL A 102 19.91 13.28 -6.87
CA VAL A 102 20.18 14.14 -5.72
C VAL A 102 18.87 14.49 -5.03
N ILE A 103 18.91 14.66 -3.71
CA ILE A 103 17.71 14.94 -2.92
C ILE A 103 17.53 16.44 -2.74
N ASP A 104 16.28 16.90 -2.88
CA ASP A 104 15.89 18.30 -2.66
C ASP A 104 16.61 19.33 -3.56
N ALA A 105 16.96 18.95 -4.81
CA ALA A 105 17.63 19.85 -5.77
C ALA A 105 16.90 21.19 -5.99
N ASN A 106 15.57 21.19 -5.86
CA ASN A 106 14.71 22.36 -6.06
C ASN A 106 14.67 23.30 -4.85
N LYS A 107 15.12 22.86 -3.66
CA LYS A 107 15.12 23.70 -2.47
C LYS A 107 16.27 24.70 -2.49
N ALA A 108 16.05 25.87 -1.89
CA ALA A 108 17.07 26.91 -1.76
C ALA A 108 18.20 26.48 -0.80
N GLU A 109 17.83 25.88 0.32
CA GLU A 109 18.76 25.43 1.36
C GLU A 109 18.45 24.00 1.83
N LEU A 110 19.51 23.32 2.26
CA LEU A 110 19.42 22.01 2.91
C LEU A 110 19.03 22.17 4.37
N ASN A 111 18.21 21.25 4.87
CA ASN A 111 17.93 21.19 6.30
C ASN A 111 19.17 20.73 7.10
N GLU A 112 19.16 20.99 8.41
CA GLU A 112 20.29 20.69 9.30
C GLU A 112 20.73 19.22 9.24
N LYS A 113 19.77 18.27 9.18
CA LYS A 113 20.05 16.83 9.09
C LYS A 113 20.77 16.46 7.79
N GLN A 114 20.42 17.10 6.68
CA GLN A 114 21.08 16.91 5.39
C GLN A 114 22.51 17.46 5.40
N GLN A 115 22.71 18.62 6.04
CA GLN A 115 24.04 19.21 6.19
C GLN A 115 24.94 18.34 7.09
N GLU A 116 24.39 17.82 8.19
CA GLU A 116 25.07 16.89 9.10
C GLU A 116 25.49 15.60 8.37
N TYR A 117 24.58 15.01 7.59
CA TYR A 117 24.86 13.84 6.74
C TYR A 117 26.04 14.10 5.81
N LEU A 118 26.02 15.20 5.06
CA LEU A 118 27.06 15.53 4.10
C LEU A 118 28.42 15.76 4.78
N ALA A 119 28.43 16.46 5.91
CA ALA A 119 29.65 16.69 6.69
C ALA A 119 30.25 15.37 7.22
N LYS A 120 29.42 14.48 7.79
CA LYS A 120 29.85 13.15 8.23
C LYS A 120 30.35 12.30 7.08
N TYR A 121 29.66 12.32 5.94
CA TYR A 121 30.03 11.52 4.78
C TYR A 121 31.40 11.90 4.23
N LEU A 122 31.71 13.21 4.16
CA LEU A 122 33.02 13.71 3.74
C LEU A 122 34.14 13.32 4.72
N LYS A 123 33.85 13.24 6.02
CA LYS A 123 34.83 12.87 7.06
C LYS A 123 35.08 11.36 7.08
N ASN A 124 34.02 10.55 7.14
CA ASN A 124 34.09 9.10 7.09
C ASN A 124 32.74 8.50 6.67
N SER A 125 32.61 8.18 5.40
CA SER A 125 31.44 7.50 4.84
C SER A 125 31.12 6.15 5.48
N SER A 126 32.09 5.49 6.12
CA SER A 126 31.90 4.15 6.72
C SER A 126 31.11 4.18 8.04
N THR A 127 30.98 5.34 8.68
CA THR A 127 30.22 5.53 9.93
C THR A 127 28.89 6.24 9.70
N ILE A 128 28.48 6.41 8.44
CA ILE A 128 27.27 7.16 8.10
C ILE A 128 25.98 6.44 8.52
N SER A 129 26.05 5.14 8.80
CA SER A 129 24.90 4.34 9.24
C SER A 129 24.29 4.82 10.56
N GLU A 130 25.07 5.51 11.40
CA GLU A 130 24.62 6.09 12.67
C GLU A 130 23.94 7.46 12.51
N ASP A 131 23.94 8.02 11.29
CA ASP A 131 23.36 9.32 11.02
C ASP A 131 21.83 9.29 10.98
N LYS A 132 21.18 10.31 11.56
CA LYS A 132 19.73 10.39 11.64
C LYS A 132 19.06 10.55 10.27
N TYR A 133 19.75 11.16 9.31
CA TYR A 133 19.24 11.33 7.95
C TYR A 133 19.47 10.09 7.08
N PHE A 134 20.51 9.30 7.38
CA PHE A 134 20.87 8.11 6.61
C PHE A 134 19.71 7.12 6.46
N THR A 135 18.97 6.82 7.53
CA THR A 135 17.84 5.87 7.46
C THR A 135 16.76 6.33 6.49
N GLY A 136 16.42 7.63 6.50
CA GLY A 136 15.44 8.19 5.57
C GLY A 136 15.92 8.15 4.12
N LEU A 137 17.19 8.50 3.89
CA LEU A 137 17.82 8.41 2.57
C LEU A 137 17.87 6.96 2.06
N LYS A 138 18.26 6.01 2.92
CA LYS A 138 18.36 4.58 2.59
C LYS A 138 17.06 4.00 2.03
N TYR A 139 15.90 4.39 2.57
CA TYR A 139 14.58 3.90 2.13
C TYR A 139 13.85 4.82 1.15
N MET A 140 14.53 5.84 0.62
CA MET A 140 13.95 6.75 -0.38
C MET A 140 13.86 6.06 -1.75
N ASP A 141 12.73 6.22 -2.44
CA ASP A 141 12.54 5.71 -3.79
C ASP A 141 12.38 6.88 -4.78
N PHE A 142 12.51 6.60 -6.07
CA PHE A 142 12.35 7.57 -7.15
C PHE A 142 11.13 7.21 -8.01
N GLU A 143 10.45 8.21 -8.55
CA GLU A 143 9.29 8.00 -9.42
C GLU A 143 9.70 7.52 -10.84
N ASP A 144 10.86 7.96 -11.33
CA ASP A 144 11.38 7.61 -12.65
C ASP A 144 12.49 6.57 -12.53
N GLU A 145 12.15 5.30 -12.76
CA GLU A 145 13.08 4.17 -12.75
C GLU A 145 13.21 3.56 -14.15
N ASN A 146 14.44 3.25 -14.57
CA ASN A 146 14.73 2.76 -15.91
C ASN A 146 15.71 1.57 -15.88
N LYS A 147 15.75 0.79 -16.95
CA LYS A 147 16.72 -0.31 -17.09
C LYS A 147 18.12 0.27 -17.38
N LEU A 148 19.13 -0.33 -16.78
CA LEU A 148 20.53 -0.03 -17.13
C LEU A 148 20.84 -0.46 -18.56
N GLY A 149 21.36 0.46 -19.37
CA GLY A 149 21.95 0.17 -20.67
C GLY A 149 23.37 -0.35 -20.52
N THR A 150 23.77 -1.32 -21.35
CA THR A 150 25.10 -1.98 -21.25
C THR A 150 25.93 -1.86 -22.54
N ASN A 151 25.47 -1.08 -23.51
CA ASN A 151 26.17 -0.89 -24.77
C ASN A 151 27.43 -0.05 -24.57
N GLN A 152 28.60 -0.70 -24.64
CA GLN A 152 29.95 -0.13 -24.47
C GLN A 152 30.27 0.35 -23.03
N ALA A 153 29.35 1.10 -22.41
CA ALA A 153 29.39 1.55 -21.02
C ALA A 153 28.06 1.24 -20.30
N ILE A 154 28.10 1.17 -18.96
CA ILE A 154 26.88 1.07 -18.16
C ILE A 154 26.27 2.47 -18.03
N THR A 155 25.03 2.60 -18.48
CA THR A 155 24.29 3.87 -18.54
C THR A 155 22.91 3.73 -17.91
N LEU A 156 22.40 4.84 -17.40
CA LEU A 156 21.01 4.96 -16.97
C LEU A 156 20.40 6.17 -17.65
N GLU A 157 19.33 5.93 -18.40
CA GLU A 157 18.57 6.95 -19.12
C GLU A 157 17.32 7.27 -18.30
N ASP A 158 17.20 8.50 -17.81
CA ASP A 158 15.96 9.01 -17.20
C ASP A 158 15.31 10.07 -18.11
N LYS A 159 14.19 10.69 -17.69
CA LYS A 159 13.50 11.70 -18.49
C LYS A 159 14.39 12.87 -18.94
N ASN A 160 15.33 13.29 -18.09
CA ASN A 160 16.09 14.53 -18.25
C ASN A 160 17.58 14.30 -18.49
N TYR A 161 18.16 13.20 -18.00
CA TYR A 161 19.58 12.95 -17.98
C TYR A 161 19.95 11.61 -18.61
N THR A 162 21.14 11.58 -19.21
CA THR A 162 21.88 10.35 -19.44
C THR A 162 22.98 10.25 -18.39
N THR A 163 22.98 9.16 -17.62
CA THR A 163 23.93 8.94 -16.54
C THR A 163 24.92 7.85 -16.88
N TYR A 164 26.20 8.11 -16.61
CA TYR A 164 27.29 7.17 -16.85
C TYR A 164 27.99 6.81 -15.56
N PHE A 165 28.32 5.54 -15.39
CA PHE A 165 28.91 5.01 -14.16
C PHE A 165 30.35 4.55 -14.36
N THR A 166 31.17 4.80 -13.35
CA THR A 166 32.55 4.28 -13.25
C THR A 166 32.87 3.91 -11.81
N LYS A 167 34.01 3.22 -11.60
CA LYS A 167 34.38 2.71 -10.28
C LYS A 167 35.86 2.93 -9.98
N LYS A 168 36.18 3.08 -8.70
CA LYS A 168 37.55 2.96 -8.16
C LYS A 168 37.49 2.41 -6.73
N ASP A 169 38.07 1.24 -6.52
CA ASP A 169 38.04 0.54 -5.23
C ASP A 169 36.62 0.37 -4.67
N LYS A 170 36.35 0.91 -3.47
CA LYS A 170 35.03 0.93 -2.84
C LYS A 170 34.11 2.04 -3.34
N TRP A 171 34.58 2.90 -4.24
CA TRP A 171 33.85 4.08 -4.69
C TRP A 171 33.24 3.88 -6.06
N ILE A 172 31.97 4.26 -6.19
CA ILE A 172 31.27 4.37 -7.46
C ILE A 172 31.08 5.85 -7.75
N TYR A 173 31.38 6.23 -8.98
CA TYR A 173 31.21 7.58 -9.48
C TYR A 173 30.17 7.56 -10.58
N ALA A 174 29.34 8.60 -10.64
CA ALA A 174 28.42 8.78 -11.75
C ALA A 174 28.44 10.21 -12.26
N LEU A 175 28.15 10.37 -13.54
CA LEU A 175 28.04 11.65 -14.23
C LEU A 175 26.74 11.65 -15.01
N SER A 176 25.80 12.48 -14.59
CA SER A 176 24.54 12.73 -15.30
C SER A 176 24.68 13.98 -16.15
N ILE A 177 24.37 13.87 -17.44
CA ILE A 177 24.41 14.97 -18.42
C ILE A 177 22.98 15.24 -18.86
N HIS A 178 22.52 16.48 -18.74
CA HIS A 178 21.16 16.82 -19.14
C HIS A 178 21.01 16.73 -20.66
N LYS A 179 19.90 16.16 -21.13
CA LYS A 179 19.65 15.86 -22.55
C LYS A 179 19.44 17.11 -23.42
N LYS A 180 19.07 18.24 -22.80
CA LYS A 180 18.68 19.48 -23.50
C LYS A 180 19.39 20.75 -23.04
N THR A 181 20.13 20.68 -21.93
CA THR A 181 20.78 21.84 -21.30
C THR A 181 22.23 21.48 -21.00
N ASP A 182 23.03 22.46 -20.61
CA ASP A 182 24.40 22.23 -20.19
C ASP A 182 24.52 21.80 -18.72
N GLU A 183 23.40 21.54 -18.04
CA GLU A 183 23.36 21.09 -16.66
C GLU A 183 23.93 19.68 -16.52
N LEU A 184 24.59 19.45 -15.38
CA LEU A 184 25.16 18.15 -15.07
C LEU A 184 25.14 17.90 -13.57
N VAL A 185 25.19 16.61 -13.20
CA VAL A 185 25.29 16.18 -11.81
C VAL A 185 26.42 15.19 -11.66
N LEU A 186 27.26 15.45 -10.66
CA LEU A 186 28.46 14.70 -10.34
C LEU A 186 28.25 13.92 -9.04
N TYR A 187 28.35 12.59 -9.07
CA TYR A 187 28.04 11.74 -7.92
C TYR A 187 29.26 10.99 -7.39
N LYS A 188 29.25 10.76 -6.07
CA LYS A 188 30.16 9.84 -5.39
C LYS A 188 29.40 8.97 -4.40
N PHE A 189 29.60 7.67 -4.50
CA PHE A 189 28.99 6.67 -3.63
C PHE A 189 30.04 5.74 -3.03
N ASP A 190 29.90 5.42 -1.75
CA ASP A 190 30.67 4.39 -1.06
C ASP A 190 29.85 3.11 -1.03
N THR A 191 30.37 2.07 -1.66
CA THR A 191 29.76 0.72 -1.67
C THR A 191 29.64 0.11 -0.27
N LYS A 192 30.34 0.64 0.72
CA LYS A 192 30.30 0.22 2.12
C LYS A 192 29.45 1.12 3.03
N ALA A 193 28.84 2.19 2.50
CA ALA A 193 28.02 3.09 3.32
C ALA A 193 26.72 2.42 3.81
N ILE A 194 26.14 1.51 3.02
CA ILE A 194 24.98 0.71 3.44
C ILE A 194 25.47 -0.67 3.93
N PRO A 195 25.16 -1.06 5.18
CA PRO A 195 25.48 -2.38 5.71
C PRO A 195 24.89 -3.51 4.83
N SER A 196 25.60 -4.63 4.71
CA SER A 196 25.15 -5.74 3.87
C SER A 196 23.80 -6.33 4.27
N ASP A 197 23.47 -6.33 5.56
CA ASP A 197 22.22 -6.91 6.07
C ASP A 197 21.00 -6.03 5.76
N ASP A 198 21.23 -4.73 5.47
CA ASP A 198 20.16 -3.79 5.16
C ASP A 198 19.57 -3.98 3.76
N TYR A 199 20.30 -4.61 2.83
CA TYR A 199 19.85 -4.73 1.44
C TYR A 199 18.55 -5.53 1.32
N LEU A 200 18.40 -6.62 2.08
CA LEU A 200 17.15 -7.39 2.10
C LEU A 200 16.00 -6.55 2.63
N LEU A 201 16.22 -5.79 3.71
CA LEU A 201 15.22 -4.91 4.32
C LEU A 201 14.76 -3.82 3.35
N ILE A 202 15.68 -3.22 2.58
CA ILE A 202 15.35 -2.23 1.55
C ILE A 202 14.44 -2.84 0.48
N GLN A 203 14.75 -4.06 0.01
CA GLN A 203 13.91 -4.73 -0.99
C GLN A 203 12.53 -5.11 -0.41
N MET A 204 12.48 -5.61 0.82
CA MET A 204 11.21 -5.91 1.51
C MET A 204 10.34 -4.66 1.68
N GLU A 205 10.96 -3.51 1.99
CA GLU A 205 10.25 -2.24 2.12
C GLU A 205 9.69 -1.75 0.77
N LYS A 206 10.45 -1.91 -0.33
CA LYS A 206 9.95 -1.61 -1.68
C LYS A 206 8.74 -2.48 -2.04
N ASP A 207 8.82 -3.79 -1.80
CA ASP A 207 7.73 -4.71 -2.04
C ASP A 207 6.51 -4.40 -1.15
N ARG A 208 6.74 -4.03 0.12
CA ARG A 208 5.69 -3.60 1.05
C ARG A 208 5.00 -2.34 0.55
N LYS A 209 5.74 -1.33 0.08
CA LYS A 209 5.17 -0.08 -0.46
C LYS A 209 4.35 -0.33 -1.72
N LEU A 210 4.84 -1.17 -2.65
CA LEU A 210 4.10 -1.55 -3.85
C LEU A 210 2.79 -2.26 -3.49
N LYS A 211 2.89 -3.29 -2.65
CA LYS A 211 1.73 -4.05 -2.16
C LYS A 211 0.74 -3.14 -1.43
N TRP A 212 1.22 -2.26 -0.57
CA TRP A 212 0.37 -1.30 0.14
C TRP A 212 -0.31 -0.34 -0.83
N ALA A 213 0.38 0.18 -1.84
CA ALA A 213 -0.22 1.07 -2.84
C ALA A 213 -1.32 0.36 -3.65
N GLU A 214 -1.13 -0.90 -4.01
CA GLU A 214 -2.14 -1.73 -4.66
C GLU A 214 -3.33 -2.00 -3.71
N GLU A 215 -3.05 -2.43 -2.48
CA GLU A 215 -4.08 -2.68 -1.47
C GLU A 215 -4.85 -1.42 -1.09
N SER A 216 -4.21 -0.24 -1.02
CA SER A 216 -4.86 1.03 -0.70
C SER A 216 -5.87 1.40 -1.78
N LYS A 217 -5.52 1.30 -3.07
CA LYS A 217 -6.48 1.54 -4.17
C LYS A 217 -7.68 0.61 -4.09
N LEU A 218 -7.45 -0.65 -3.70
CA LEU A 218 -8.52 -1.62 -3.50
C LEU A 218 -9.35 -1.34 -2.25
N ARG A 219 -8.73 -0.81 -1.19
CA ARG A 219 -9.43 -0.34 0.01
C ARG A 219 -10.30 0.88 -0.29
N ASP A 220 -9.87 1.75 -1.18
CA ASP A 220 -10.69 2.89 -1.59
C ASP A 220 -11.90 2.46 -2.44
N ALA A 221 -11.69 1.52 -3.38
CA ALA A 221 -12.76 1.00 -4.22
C ALA A 221 -13.73 0.05 -3.48
N PHE A 222 -13.22 -0.76 -2.55
CA PHE A 222 -13.98 -1.73 -1.77
C PHE A 222 -13.80 -1.48 -0.26
N PRO A 223 -14.35 -0.38 0.26
CA PRO A 223 -14.01 0.13 1.60
C PRO A 223 -14.58 -0.72 2.74
N LEU A 224 -15.58 -1.54 2.47
CA LEU A 224 -16.18 -2.41 3.47
C LEU A 224 -15.50 -3.78 3.56
N TYR A 225 -14.70 -4.15 2.56
CA TYR A 225 -14.17 -5.50 2.42
C TYR A 225 -13.34 -6.00 3.62
N HIS A 226 -13.65 -7.22 4.07
CA HIS A 226 -13.04 -7.88 5.22
C HIS A 226 -12.08 -9.02 4.82
N ASP A 227 -10.78 -8.83 5.05
CA ASP A 227 -9.75 -9.74 4.54
C ASP A 227 -9.62 -11.07 5.34
N VAL A 228 -10.11 -11.12 6.59
CA VAL A 228 -9.70 -12.17 7.55
C VAL A 228 -10.35 -13.53 7.32
N ARG A 229 -11.57 -13.59 6.77
CA ARG A 229 -12.35 -14.84 6.67
C ARG A 229 -12.75 -15.24 5.26
N ILE A 230 -12.37 -14.46 4.25
CA ILE A 230 -12.79 -14.77 2.89
C ILE A 230 -12.24 -16.11 2.38
N ASP A 231 -11.02 -16.46 2.78
CA ASP A 231 -10.39 -17.73 2.39
C ASP A 231 -11.01 -18.94 3.11
N ASP A 232 -11.86 -18.72 4.13
CA ASP A 232 -12.68 -19.76 4.75
C ASP A 232 -13.63 -20.38 3.72
N ILE A 233 -14.06 -19.62 2.69
CA ILE A 233 -14.85 -20.15 1.57
C ILE A 233 -14.09 -21.28 0.88
N ARG A 234 -12.81 -21.05 0.51
CA ARG A 234 -11.97 -22.08 -0.14
C ARG A 234 -11.81 -23.31 0.75
N THR A 235 -11.61 -23.11 2.05
CA THR A 235 -11.50 -24.19 3.03
C THR A 235 -12.81 -24.98 3.14
N ALA A 236 -13.96 -24.30 3.18
CA ALA A 236 -15.27 -24.93 3.20
C ALA A 236 -15.51 -25.79 1.95
N LEU A 237 -15.21 -25.24 0.76
CA LEU A 237 -15.34 -25.94 -0.51
C LEU A 237 -14.47 -27.20 -0.56
N TYR A 238 -13.24 -27.12 -0.04
CA TYR A 238 -12.35 -28.27 0.06
C TYR A 238 -12.95 -29.41 0.91
N TYR A 239 -13.60 -29.10 2.03
CA TYR A 239 -14.25 -30.12 2.86
C TYR A 239 -15.49 -30.72 2.18
N LEU A 240 -16.37 -29.88 1.62
CA LEU A 240 -17.59 -30.33 0.96
C LEU A 240 -17.29 -31.23 -0.26
N LEU A 241 -16.24 -30.94 -1.04
CA LEU A 241 -15.82 -31.76 -2.19
C LEU A 241 -15.50 -33.22 -1.87
N ARG A 242 -15.39 -33.59 -0.60
CA ARG A 242 -15.05 -34.95 -0.15
C ARG A 242 -16.28 -35.77 0.26
N GLU A 243 -17.45 -35.14 0.34
CA GLU A 243 -18.67 -35.70 0.91
C GLU A 243 -19.81 -35.72 -0.12
N GLU A 244 -20.69 -36.72 -0.04
CA GLU A 244 -21.95 -36.71 -0.80
C GLU A 244 -22.97 -35.78 -0.13
N PRO A 245 -23.83 -35.08 -0.91
CA PRO A 245 -23.95 -35.14 -2.38
C PRO A 245 -22.99 -34.21 -3.14
N TYR A 246 -22.21 -33.36 -2.46
CA TYR A 246 -21.47 -32.27 -3.11
C TYR A 246 -20.35 -32.76 -4.02
N LYS A 247 -19.68 -33.85 -3.66
CA LYS A 247 -18.67 -34.50 -4.50
C LYS A 247 -19.23 -34.92 -5.86
N SER A 248 -20.51 -35.30 -5.92
CA SER A 248 -21.17 -35.73 -7.16
C SER A 248 -21.93 -34.61 -7.88
N ASP A 249 -22.08 -33.43 -7.25
CA ASP A 249 -22.66 -32.25 -7.88
C ASP A 249 -21.66 -31.58 -8.83
N LYS A 250 -21.87 -31.77 -10.14
CA LYS A 250 -21.00 -31.22 -11.19
C LYS A 250 -20.85 -29.70 -11.11
N LYS A 251 -21.92 -28.97 -10.79
CA LYS A 251 -21.91 -27.50 -10.75
C LYS A 251 -21.13 -27.02 -9.53
N PHE A 252 -21.35 -27.67 -8.38
CA PHE A 252 -20.55 -27.40 -7.18
C PHE A 252 -19.06 -27.68 -7.42
N VAL A 253 -18.72 -28.82 -8.05
CA VAL A 253 -17.34 -29.17 -8.38
C VAL A 253 -16.71 -28.12 -9.28
N GLU A 254 -17.39 -27.68 -10.34
CA GLU A 254 -16.90 -26.62 -11.23
C GLU A 254 -16.60 -25.33 -10.46
N TYR A 255 -17.55 -24.84 -9.66
CA TYR A 255 -17.40 -23.60 -8.90
C TYR A 255 -16.31 -23.68 -7.85
N ALA A 256 -16.17 -24.82 -7.18
CA ALA A 256 -15.08 -25.05 -6.24
C ALA A 256 -13.71 -25.11 -6.92
N GLN A 257 -13.62 -25.59 -8.17
CA GLN A 257 -12.38 -25.61 -8.93
C GLN A 257 -11.91 -24.21 -9.35
N ASN A 258 -12.83 -23.28 -9.59
CA ASN A 258 -12.50 -21.88 -9.89
C ASN A 258 -11.85 -21.16 -8.70
N MET A 259 -12.14 -21.59 -7.47
CA MET A 259 -11.67 -20.97 -6.23
C MET A 259 -10.50 -21.70 -5.55
N ARG A 260 -9.62 -22.36 -6.32
CA ARG A 260 -8.49 -23.12 -5.75
C ARG A 260 -7.37 -22.26 -5.17
N GLN A 261 -7.22 -21.03 -5.66
CA GLN A 261 -6.20 -20.11 -5.16
C GLN A 261 -6.70 -19.40 -3.90
N LYS A 262 -5.76 -18.95 -3.05
CA LYS A 262 -6.09 -18.18 -1.85
C LYS A 262 -6.99 -17.00 -2.22
N LEU A 263 -8.13 -16.90 -1.55
CA LEU A 263 -9.08 -15.83 -1.78
C LEU A 263 -8.69 -14.59 -0.96
N ASP A 264 -8.78 -13.42 -1.59
CA ASP A 264 -8.53 -12.12 -0.98
C ASP A 264 -9.29 -11.01 -1.72
N ARG A 265 -9.10 -9.76 -1.28
CA ARG A 265 -9.75 -8.56 -1.87
C ARG A 265 -9.51 -8.42 -3.36
N THR A 266 -8.41 -8.96 -3.88
CA THR A 266 -8.00 -8.78 -5.28
C THR A 266 -8.78 -9.68 -6.23
N ASN A 267 -9.11 -10.90 -5.81
CA ASN A 267 -9.65 -11.93 -6.70
C ASN A 267 -11.11 -12.30 -6.43
N ILE A 268 -11.60 -12.20 -5.19
CA ILE A 268 -12.92 -12.68 -4.80
C ILE A 268 -14.08 -12.10 -5.63
N ARG A 269 -13.95 -10.84 -6.05
CA ARG A 269 -14.92 -10.11 -6.87
C ARG A 269 -15.22 -10.76 -8.21
N GLN A 270 -14.34 -11.64 -8.68
CA GLN A 270 -14.50 -12.36 -9.95
C GLN A 270 -15.52 -13.51 -9.83
N PHE A 271 -15.93 -13.84 -8.60
CA PHE A 271 -16.70 -15.05 -8.32
C PHE A 271 -18.12 -14.78 -7.80
N THR A 272 -18.76 -13.67 -8.20
CA THR A 272 -20.11 -13.32 -7.72
C THR A 272 -21.16 -14.40 -8.01
N LYS A 273 -21.01 -15.14 -9.13
CA LYS A 273 -21.92 -16.23 -9.51
C LYS A 273 -21.77 -17.44 -8.59
N GLU A 274 -20.53 -17.80 -8.29
CA GLU A 274 -20.19 -18.90 -7.38
C GLU A 274 -20.64 -18.59 -5.95
N LEU A 275 -20.37 -17.37 -5.48
CA LEU A 275 -20.80 -16.92 -4.15
C LEU A 275 -22.32 -16.96 -4.00
N ASP A 276 -23.08 -16.50 -5.01
CA ASP A 276 -24.54 -16.53 -4.99
C ASP A 276 -25.07 -17.97 -4.97
N TYR A 277 -24.46 -18.87 -5.76
CA TYR A 277 -24.79 -20.30 -5.75
C TYR A 277 -24.61 -20.93 -4.37
N PHE A 278 -23.56 -20.55 -3.63
CA PHE A 278 -23.30 -21.13 -2.30
C PHE A 278 -24.37 -20.79 -1.27
N LEU A 279 -25.11 -19.70 -1.45
CA LEU A 279 -26.21 -19.33 -0.54
C LEU A 279 -27.38 -20.30 -0.60
N ASP A 280 -27.58 -20.94 -1.75
CA ASP A 280 -28.69 -21.87 -2.01
C ASP A 280 -28.30 -23.34 -1.73
N LEU A 281 -27.03 -23.62 -1.46
CA LEU A 281 -26.58 -24.96 -1.11
C LEU A 281 -27.30 -25.49 0.13
N LYS A 282 -27.86 -26.69 0.05
CA LYS A 282 -28.43 -27.37 1.21
C LYS A 282 -27.31 -28.11 1.92
N ILE A 283 -26.87 -27.57 3.06
CA ILE A 283 -25.83 -28.18 3.88
C ILE A 283 -26.48 -29.03 4.96
N ASP A 284 -26.50 -30.35 4.80
CA ASP A 284 -26.98 -31.28 5.82
C ASP A 284 -25.86 -31.60 6.83
N GLU A 285 -25.91 -30.94 7.99
CA GLU A 285 -24.95 -31.10 9.08
C GLU A 285 -24.94 -32.50 9.70
N LYS A 286 -25.98 -33.33 9.47
CA LYS A 286 -26.08 -34.69 10.02
C LYS A 286 -25.31 -35.72 9.19
N VAL A 287 -25.20 -35.48 7.89
CA VAL A 287 -24.47 -36.35 6.94
C VAL A 287 -22.96 -36.06 6.97
N TRP A 288 -22.60 -34.94 7.59
CA TRP A 288 -21.26 -34.42 7.53
C TRP A 288 -20.34 -34.97 8.61
N LYS A 289 -19.33 -35.71 8.16
CA LYS A 289 -18.35 -36.39 9.02
C LYS A 289 -17.35 -35.44 9.70
N PHE A 290 -17.10 -34.25 9.13
CA PHE A 290 -16.04 -33.33 9.56
C PHE A 290 -16.56 -31.93 9.85
N LYS A 291 -17.34 -31.76 10.93
CA LYS A 291 -17.85 -30.45 11.33
C LYS A 291 -16.72 -29.43 11.50
N SER A 292 -16.77 -28.35 10.71
CA SER A 292 -15.81 -27.24 10.67
C SER A 292 -16.55 -25.90 10.65
N ASP A 293 -16.03 -24.88 11.31
CA ASP A 293 -16.71 -23.58 11.33
C ASP A 293 -16.78 -22.97 9.92
N GLU A 294 -15.83 -23.28 9.03
CA GLU A 294 -15.78 -22.74 7.67
C GLU A 294 -16.98 -23.17 6.83
N VAL A 295 -17.34 -24.46 6.84
CA VAL A 295 -18.51 -24.96 6.10
C VAL A 295 -19.82 -24.47 6.72
N LEU A 296 -19.93 -24.42 8.06
CA LEU A 296 -21.11 -23.84 8.74
C LEU A 296 -21.28 -22.37 8.35
N ASN A 297 -20.18 -21.66 8.13
CA ASN A 297 -20.16 -20.26 7.73
C ASN A 297 -20.11 -20.02 6.23
N LEU A 298 -20.16 -21.05 5.37
CA LEU A 298 -20.02 -20.84 3.92
C LEU A 298 -21.04 -19.83 3.39
N LYS A 299 -22.30 -19.94 3.83
CA LYS A 299 -23.36 -19.00 3.44
C LYS A 299 -23.15 -17.61 4.02
N HIS A 300 -22.76 -17.54 5.29
CA HIS A 300 -22.47 -16.30 5.98
C HIS A 300 -21.38 -15.52 5.22
N THR A 301 -20.20 -16.15 5.05
CA THR A 301 -19.04 -15.53 4.40
C THR A 301 -19.33 -15.19 2.94
N SER A 302 -20.10 -16.04 2.22
CA SER A 302 -20.49 -15.74 0.83
C SER A 302 -21.44 -14.54 0.73
N ALA A 303 -22.42 -14.43 1.63
CA ALA A 303 -23.34 -13.31 1.65
C ALA A 303 -22.63 -12.01 2.02
N HIS A 304 -21.76 -12.05 3.04
CA HIS A 304 -20.96 -10.90 3.44
C HIS A 304 -20.03 -10.45 2.30
N ALA A 305 -19.34 -11.39 1.64
CA ALA A 305 -18.49 -11.09 0.49
C ALA A 305 -19.26 -10.45 -0.66
N LEU A 306 -20.45 -10.97 -0.99
CA LEU A 306 -21.32 -10.36 -2.00
C LEU A 306 -21.73 -8.95 -1.59
N ALA A 307 -22.07 -8.72 -0.32
CA ALA A 307 -22.42 -7.41 0.17
C ALA A 307 -21.28 -6.39 0.00
N ASP A 308 -20.05 -6.78 0.34
CA ASP A 308 -18.84 -5.98 0.16
C ASP A 308 -18.55 -5.67 -1.32
N ILE A 309 -18.69 -6.68 -2.19
CA ILE A 309 -18.51 -6.54 -3.64
C ILE A 309 -19.54 -5.56 -4.21
N TYR A 310 -20.82 -5.74 -3.88
CA TYR A 310 -21.89 -4.87 -4.38
C TYR A 310 -21.81 -3.46 -3.83
N PHE A 311 -21.32 -3.27 -2.60
CA PHE A 311 -21.07 -1.93 -2.10
C PHE A 311 -19.98 -1.23 -2.90
N GLY A 312 -18.84 -1.90 -3.15
CA GLY A 312 -17.74 -1.33 -3.93
C GLY A 312 -18.03 -1.15 -5.42
N SER A 313 -19.09 -1.79 -5.94
CA SER A 313 -19.59 -1.58 -7.30
C SER A 313 -20.79 -0.62 -7.37
N ASP A 314 -21.04 0.16 -6.31
CA ASP A 314 -22.15 1.11 -6.19
C ASP A 314 -23.56 0.49 -6.33
N ALA A 315 -23.68 -0.83 -6.20
CA ALA A 315 -24.95 -1.57 -6.24
C ALA A 315 -25.58 -1.66 -4.84
N TYR A 316 -25.84 -0.52 -4.23
CA TYR A 316 -26.16 -0.41 -2.80
C TYR A 316 -27.41 -1.18 -2.36
N MET A 317 -28.43 -1.33 -3.22
CA MET A 317 -29.61 -2.15 -2.90
C MET A 317 -29.27 -3.65 -2.81
N LEU A 318 -28.32 -4.13 -3.63
CA LEU A 318 -27.83 -5.50 -3.52
C LEU A 318 -26.95 -5.65 -2.28
N ALA A 319 -26.10 -4.65 -1.98
CA ALA A 319 -25.33 -4.64 -0.75
C ALA A 319 -26.23 -4.73 0.49
N GLU A 320 -27.29 -3.92 0.57
CA GLU A 320 -28.33 -3.96 1.61
C GLU A 320 -28.91 -5.38 1.75
N LYS A 321 -29.38 -5.96 0.64
CA LYS A 321 -29.94 -7.32 0.61
C LYS A 321 -28.99 -8.35 1.22
N PHE A 322 -27.73 -8.35 0.80
CA PHE A 322 -26.79 -9.39 1.22
C PHE A 322 -26.24 -9.16 2.64
N PHE A 323 -26.06 -7.91 3.08
CA PHE A 323 -25.77 -7.64 4.50
C PHE A 323 -26.92 -8.10 5.40
N LEU A 324 -28.17 -7.83 5.03
CA LEU A 324 -29.33 -8.32 5.79
C LEU A 324 -29.41 -9.84 5.82
N ARG A 325 -29.18 -10.52 4.69
CA ARG A 325 -29.10 -11.99 4.66
C ARG A 325 -27.98 -12.52 5.57
N SER A 326 -26.82 -11.89 5.57
CA SER A 326 -25.69 -12.25 6.45
C SER A 326 -26.02 -12.04 7.94
N LEU A 327 -26.83 -11.02 8.27
CA LEU A 327 -27.24 -10.73 9.64
C LEU A 327 -28.39 -11.62 10.15
N LEU A 328 -29.33 -11.96 9.27
CA LEU A 328 -30.62 -12.56 9.66
C LEU A 328 -30.77 -14.03 9.26
N ASP A 329 -30.34 -14.39 8.05
CA ASP A 329 -30.59 -15.70 7.47
C ASP A 329 -29.37 -16.62 7.60
N TYR A 330 -28.17 -16.03 7.50
CA TYR A 330 -26.89 -16.73 7.51
C TYR A 330 -25.97 -16.15 8.58
N LYS A 331 -26.45 -16.19 9.83
CA LYS A 331 -25.67 -15.72 10.97
C LYS A 331 -24.35 -16.46 11.11
N LEU A 332 -23.36 -15.74 11.63
CA LEU A 332 -22.07 -16.32 11.96
C LEU A 332 -22.21 -17.44 12.99
N HIS A 333 -21.67 -18.61 12.66
CA HIS A 333 -21.37 -19.68 13.60
C HIS A 333 -19.95 -19.50 14.16
N SER A 334 -19.81 -19.51 15.49
CA SER A 334 -18.51 -19.44 16.16
C SER A 334 -18.63 -19.98 17.58
N ALA A 335 -17.62 -20.73 18.04
CA ALA A 335 -17.56 -21.22 19.41
C ALA A 335 -17.56 -20.09 20.47
N GLY A 336 -17.09 -18.89 20.11
CA GLY A 336 -17.12 -17.70 20.96
C GLY A 336 -18.23 -16.74 20.56
N GLY A 337 -19.15 -16.43 21.49
CA GLY A 337 -20.21 -15.43 21.29
C GLY A 337 -19.68 -14.02 20.99
N SER A 338 -18.46 -13.69 21.44
CA SER A 338 -17.82 -12.41 21.15
C SER A 338 -17.55 -12.17 19.67
N ASN A 339 -17.28 -13.24 18.90
CA ASN A 339 -17.05 -13.11 17.45
C ASN A 339 -18.36 -12.90 16.69
N ILE A 340 -19.42 -13.63 17.05
CA ILE A 340 -20.77 -13.46 16.46
C ILE A 340 -21.26 -12.04 16.72
N HIS A 341 -21.04 -11.55 17.93
CA HIS A 341 -21.41 -10.19 18.29
C HIS A 341 -20.63 -9.12 17.50
N LYS A 342 -19.30 -9.25 17.41
CA LYS A 342 -18.46 -8.31 16.65
C LYS A 342 -18.84 -8.28 15.17
N ASP A 343 -19.14 -9.44 14.59
CA ASP A 343 -19.57 -9.55 13.20
C ASP A 343 -20.94 -8.88 12.98
N GLY A 344 -21.92 -9.17 13.84
CA GLY A 344 -23.23 -8.50 13.80
C GLY A 344 -23.10 -6.98 13.91
N ASN A 345 -22.31 -6.47 14.86
CA ASN A 345 -22.05 -5.03 15.00
C ASN A 345 -21.38 -4.44 13.77
N ARG A 346 -20.50 -5.21 13.12
CA ARG A 346 -19.83 -4.76 11.90
C ARG A 346 -20.83 -4.66 10.74
N ILE A 347 -21.66 -5.68 10.54
CA ILE A 347 -22.70 -5.65 9.49
C ILE A 347 -23.67 -4.49 9.71
N ILE A 348 -24.08 -4.23 10.96
CA ILE A 348 -24.94 -3.08 11.32
C ILE A 348 -24.26 -1.74 10.97
N TYR A 349 -22.97 -1.60 11.33
CA TYR A 349 -22.19 -0.42 11.00
C TYR A 349 -22.07 -0.23 9.48
N ASP A 350 -21.87 -1.30 8.72
CA ASP A 350 -21.75 -1.26 7.27
C ASP A 350 -23.10 -1.01 6.57
N LEU A 351 -24.21 -1.55 7.11
CA LEU A 351 -25.57 -1.20 6.70
C LEU A 351 -25.81 0.30 6.83
N SER A 352 -25.38 0.95 7.91
CA SER A 352 -25.54 2.41 8.05
C SER A 352 -24.91 3.19 6.88
N LYS A 353 -23.75 2.74 6.38
CA LYS A 353 -23.07 3.33 5.23
C LYS A 353 -23.78 3.03 3.91
N VAL A 354 -24.37 1.84 3.78
CA VAL A 354 -25.24 1.51 2.64
C VAL A 354 -26.41 2.47 2.60
N TYR A 355 -27.08 2.70 3.72
CA TYR A 355 -28.22 3.62 3.81
C TYR A 355 -27.83 5.08 3.60
N GLU A 356 -26.64 5.50 4.04
CA GLU A 356 -26.07 6.81 3.67
C GLU A 356 -25.97 6.96 2.15
N LYS A 357 -25.43 5.95 1.46
CA LYS A 357 -25.30 5.95 -0.01
C LYS A 357 -26.64 5.91 -0.74
N LEU A 358 -27.66 5.32 -0.12
CA LEU A 358 -29.04 5.32 -0.61
C LEU A 358 -29.82 6.60 -0.27
N GLY A 359 -29.25 7.54 0.50
CA GLY A 359 -29.95 8.75 0.94
C GLY A 359 -31.07 8.48 1.95
N LYS A 360 -31.04 7.34 2.65
CA LYS A 360 -32.03 6.90 3.63
C LYS A 360 -31.57 7.27 5.05
N THR A 361 -31.80 8.54 5.43
CA THR A 361 -31.28 9.13 6.67
C THR A 361 -31.76 8.43 7.94
N ASP A 362 -33.04 8.03 8.00
CA ASP A 362 -33.61 7.40 9.19
C ASP A 362 -32.97 6.03 9.43
N GLU A 363 -32.87 5.18 8.40
CA GLU A 363 -32.21 3.89 8.48
C GLU A 363 -30.72 4.05 8.81
N MET A 364 -30.04 5.00 8.15
CA MET A 364 -28.62 5.31 8.41
C MET A 364 -28.35 5.60 9.90
N ILE A 365 -29.19 6.42 10.55
CA ILE A 365 -29.08 6.71 11.99
C ILE A 365 -29.55 5.50 12.81
N GLY A 366 -30.69 4.93 12.43
CA GLY A 366 -31.37 3.85 13.14
C GLY A 366 -30.46 2.64 13.35
N TYR A 367 -29.67 2.25 12.35
CA TYR A 367 -28.70 1.16 12.49
C TYR A 367 -27.52 1.52 13.42
N LEU A 368 -27.16 2.79 13.59
CA LEU A 368 -26.04 3.16 14.48
C LEU A 368 -26.41 3.25 15.96
N ILE A 369 -27.67 3.55 16.30
CA ILE A 369 -28.09 3.68 17.70
C ILE A 369 -27.89 2.39 18.51
N PRO A 370 -28.26 1.18 18.01
CA PRO A 370 -28.00 -0.06 18.74
C PRO A 370 -26.52 -0.30 19.05
N LEU A 371 -25.58 0.26 18.28
CA LEU A 371 -24.15 0.12 18.52
C LEU A 371 -23.64 0.93 19.72
N LEU A 372 -24.45 1.87 20.24
CA LEU A 372 -24.18 2.61 21.46
C LEU A 372 -24.42 1.77 22.72
N ASN A 373 -25.08 0.63 22.59
CA ASN A 373 -25.48 -0.26 23.67
C ASN A 373 -24.30 -1.14 24.18
N GLY A 374 -23.22 -0.54 24.66
CA GLY A 374 -22.25 -1.21 25.55
C GLY A 374 -21.22 -2.18 24.95
N ASN A 375 -21.34 -2.64 23.70
CA ASN A 375 -20.67 -3.89 23.31
C ASN A 375 -19.57 -3.75 22.22
N GLY A 376 -18.64 -2.82 22.42
CA GLY A 376 -17.38 -2.77 21.66
C GLY A 376 -17.39 -1.96 20.36
N SER A 377 -18.48 -1.23 20.07
CA SER A 377 -18.57 -0.36 18.86
C SER A 377 -19.03 1.07 19.16
N ILE A 378 -19.15 1.46 20.43
CA ILE A 378 -19.62 2.79 20.85
C ILE A 378 -18.79 3.91 20.21
N SER A 379 -17.46 3.82 20.25
CA SER A 379 -16.58 4.87 19.72
C SER A 379 -16.74 5.07 18.21
N SER A 380 -16.74 3.96 17.44
CA SER A 380 -16.91 4.02 15.98
C SER A 380 -18.31 4.50 15.58
N ALA A 381 -19.35 4.04 16.30
CA ALA A 381 -20.73 4.49 16.09
C ALA A 381 -20.91 5.97 16.41
N THR A 382 -20.39 6.43 17.56
CA THR A 382 -20.45 7.83 17.99
C THR A 382 -19.77 8.76 16.99
N LYS A 383 -18.57 8.38 16.52
CA LYS A 383 -17.85 9.14 15.51
C LYS A 383 -18.66 9.29 14.22
N LEU A 384 -19.26 8.20 13.75
CA LEU A 384 -20.04 8.21 12.50
C LEU A 384 -21.37 8.94 12.65
N LEU A 385 -22.08 8.76 13.77
CA LEU A 385 -23.28 9.51 14.11
C LEU A 385 -23.02 11.01 14.12
N ASN A 386 -21.97 11.47 14.81
CA ASN A 386 -21.61 12.89 14.84
C ASN A 386 -21.31 13.44 13.44
N ALA A 387 -20.58 12.68 12.61
CA ALA A 387 -20.32 13.06 11.23
C ALA A 387 -21.62 13.17 10.41
N TYR A 388 -22.58 12.26 10.63
CA TYR A 388 -23.89 12.32 9.98
C TYR A 388 -24.74 13.49 10.44
N LEU A 389 -24.73 13.81 11.74
CA LEU A 389 -25.41 14.99 12.28
C LEU A 389 -24.93 16.27 11.63
N GLU A 390 -23.60 16.43 11.54
CA GLU A 390 -22.97 17.60 10.94
C GLU A 390 -23.26 17.68 9.44
N LYS A 391 -22.98 16.59 8.71
CA LYS A 391 -23.15 16.52 7.25
C LYS A 391 -24.60 16.80 6.81
N ASN A 392 -25.57 16.23 7.52
CA ASN A 392 -26.99 16.32 7.16
C ASN A 392 -27.74 17.42 7.90
N LYS A 393 -27.05 18.22 8.74
CA LYS A 393 -27.65 19.31 9.56
C LYS A 393 -28.85 18.84 10.38
N ILE A 394 -28.73 17.66 11.00
CA ILE A 394 -29.81 17.07 11.79
C ILE A 394 -29.95 17.82 13.11
N ASP A 395 -31.18 18.24 13.45
CA ASP A 395 -31.48 18.88 14.73
C ASP A 395 -31.35 17.88 15.88
N LYS A 396 -30.41 18.16 16.79
CA LYS A 396 -30.07 17.29 17.92
C LYS A 396 -31.25 17.07 18.87
N LYS A 397 -32.00 18.13 19.16
CA LYS A 397 -33.14 18.07 20.09
C LYS A 397 -34.27 17.20 19.52
N ASN A 398 -34.52 17.30 18.21
CA ASN A 398 -35.48 16.46 17.53
C ASN A 398 -35.00 15.01 17.46
N LEU A 399 -33.74 14.77 17.11
CA LEU A 399 -33.19 13.42 17.12
C LEU A 399 -33.33 12.76 18.49
N LYS A 400 -33.03 13.49 19.58
CA LYS A 400 -33.20 12.97 20.93
C LYS A 400 -34.62 12.48 21.17
N LYS A 401 -35.63 13.28 20.82
CA LYS A 401 -37.06 12.89 20.94
C LYS A 401 -37.40 11.65 20.12
N GLN A 402 -36.84 11.53 18.92
CA GLN A 402 -37.06 10.38 18.05
C GLN A 402 -36.45 9.11 18.64
N ILE A 403 -35.23 9.19 19.18
CA ILE A 403 -34.59 8.09 19.90
C ILE A 403 -35.43 7.68 21.11
N ASP A 404 -35.84 8.64 21.93
CA ASP A 404 -36.63 8.40 23.15
C ASP A 404 -37.94 7.66 22.82
N ALA A 405 -38.66 8.09 21.79
CA ALA A 405 -39.91 7.47 21.34
C ALA A 405 -39.71 6.06 20.74
N SER A 406 -38.48 5.72 20.32
CA SER A 406 -38.19 4.46 19.65
C SER A 406 -37.84 3.34 20.64
N PHE A 407 -37.48 3.65 21.90
CA PHE A 407 -37.05 2.64 22.87
C PHE A 407 -38.13 1.60 23.22
N GLU A 408 -39.39 2.02 23.27
CA GLU A 408 -40.55 1.15 23.58
C GLU A 408 -40.87 0.15 22.46
N SER A 409 -40.25 0.30 21.29
CA SER A 409 -40.47 -0.60 20.15
C SER A 409 -39.49 -1.77 20.07
N LEU A 410 -38.64 -1.93 21.10
CA LEU A 410 -37.67 -3.02 21.14
C LEU A 410 -38.37 -4.37 21.27
N GLU A 411 -38.10 -5.28 20.34
CA GLU A 411 -38.65 -6.63 20.35
C GLU A 411 -37.56 -7.68 20.07
N ASN A 412 -37.58 -8.78 20.83
CA ASN A 412 -36.75 -9.95 20.55
C ASN A 412 -37.47 -10.87 19.57
N LEU A 413 -37.10 -10.78 18.29
CA LEU A 413 -37.87 -11.36 17.19
C LEU A 413 -37.91 -12.89 17.20
N ARG A 414 -36.81 -13.54 17.60
CA ARG A 414 -36.63 -15.00 17.43
C ARG A 414 -36.13 -15.72 18.69
N GLY A 415 -35.89 -15.01 19.79
CA GLY A 415 -35.30 -15.59 21.00
C GLY A 415 -33.82 -15.97 20.87
N ASP A 416 -33.19 -15.69 19.73
CA ASP A 416 -31.84 -16.11 19.36
C ASP A 416 -30.81 -14.96 19.41
N GLY A 417 -31.18 -13.84 20.05
CA GLY A 417 -30.37 -12.62 20.13
C GLY A 417 -30.58 -11.65 18.98
N THR A 418 -31.46 -11.92 18.01
CA THR A 418 -31.92 -10.92 17.04
C THR A 418 -33.02 -10.04 17.62
N TYR A 419 -32.75 -8.74 17.62
CA TYR A 419 -33.69 -7.71 18.03
C TYR A 419 -34.12 -6.88 16.84
N THR A 420 -35.31 -6.31 16.98
CA THR A 420 -35.80 -5.23 16.14
C THR A 420 -36.13 -4.03 17.02
N TRP A 421 -35.99 -2.83 16.47
CA TRP A 421 -36.60 -1.61 17.00
C TRP A 421 -37.03 -0.71 15.85
N ILE A 422 -38.01 0.15 16.08
CA ILE A 422 -38.62 1.03 15.10
C ILE A 422 -38.11 2.45 15.32
N PHE A 423 -37.32 2.96 14.38
CA PHE A 423 -36.82 4.34 14.41
C PHE A 423 -37.47 5.15 13.29
N ASN A 424 -38.24 6.20 13.64
CA ASN A 424 -39.01 7.01 12.68
C ASN A 424 -39.87 6.17 11.70
N GLY A 425 -40.49 5.10 12.20
CA GLY A 425 -41.31 4.19 11.40
C GLY A 425 -40.52 3.19 10.55
N LYS A 426 -39.18 3.16 10.66
CA LYS A 426 -38.30 2.19 9.98
C LYS A 426 -37.94 1.05 10.91
N VAL A 427 -38.10 -0.18 10.42
CA VAL A 427 -37.71 -1.40 11.15
C VAL A 427 -36.21 -1.59 11.03
N ILE A 428 -35.52 -1.61 12.17
CA ILE A 428 -34.07 -1.77 12.24
C ILE A 428 -33.74 -3.06 12.97
N PHE A 429 -32.93 -3.90 12.32
CA PHE A 429 -32.47 -5.17 12.89
C PHE A 429 -31.09 -5.02 13.52
N PHE A 430 -30.91 -5.65 14.67
CA PHE A 430 -29.58 -5.79 15.27
C PHE A 430 -29.42 -7.10 16.02
N TYR A 431 -28.18 -7.42 16.38
CA TYR A 431 -27.84 -8.63 17.10
C TYR A 431 -27.18 -8.29 18.45
N SER A 432 -27.62 -8.98 19.50
CA SER A 432 -27.01 -8.91 20.83
C SER A 432 -26.93 -10.31 21.42
N VAL A 433 -25.74 -10.68 21.90
CA VAL A 433 -25.53 -11.91 22.68
C VAL A 433 -26.10 -11.82 24.09
N PHE A 434 -26.30 -10.59 24.57
CA PHE A 434 -26.94 -10.34 25.85
C PHE A 434 -28.43 -10.14 25.66
N THR A 435 -29.23 -10.71 26.55
CA THR A 435 -30.66 -10.42 26.60
C THR A 435 -30.87 -8.94 26.88
N LYS A 436 -31.70 -8.27 26.06
CA LYS A 436 -32.04 -6.86 26.21
C LYS A 436 -33.52 -6.73 26.52
N THR A 437 -33.81 -5.91 27.53
CA THR A 437 -35.15 -5.38 27.78
C THR A 437 -35.19 -3.95 27.27
N GLU A 438 -36.38 -3.40 27.05
CA GLU A 438 -36.54 -1.98 26.68
C GLU A 438 -35.77 -1.07 27.63
N SER A 439 -35.92 -1.32 28.95
CA SER A 439 -35.23 -0.55 29.99
C SER A 439 -33.71 -0.69 29.95
N SER A 440 -33.17 -1.90 29.80
CA SER A 440 -31.71 -2.09 29.75
C SER A 440 -31.12 -1.52 28.46
N PHE A 441 -31.83 -1.65 27.34
CA PHE A 441 -31.43 -1.09 26.06
C PHE A 441 -31.35 0.44 26.11
N ALA A 442 -32.44 1.08 26.56
CA ALA A 442 -32.53 2.53 26.70
C ALA A 442 -31.46 3.07 27.64
N LYS A 443 -31.31 2.48 28.83
CA LYS A 443 -30.32 2.91 29.83
C LYS A 443 -28.91 2.96 29.27
N GLU A 444 -28.47 1.89 28.62
CA GLU A 444 -27.10 1.81 28.09
C GLU A 444 -26.85 2.84 26.97
N VAL A 445 -27.84 3.09 26.10
CA VAL A 445 -27.75 4.14 25.07
C VAL A 445 -27.70 5.53 25.74
N MET A 446 -28.56 5.78 26.72
CA MET A 446 -28.67 7.06 27.42
C MET A 446 -27.43 7.40 28.26
N GLU A 447 -26.68 6.40 28.70
CA GLU A 447 -25.43 6.57 29.45
C GLU A 447 -24.27 7.04 28.56
N THR A 448 -24.37 6.92 27.24
CA THR A 448 -23.31 7.34 26.32
C THR A 448 -23.16 8.86 26.20
N ASP A 449 -21.93 9.32 26.01
CA ASP A 449 -21.63 10.75 25.79
C ASP A 449 -22.31 11.30 24.53
N PHE A 450 -22.48 10.46 23.50
CA PHE A 450 -23.24 10.83 22.31
C PHE A 450 -24.65 11.28 22.67
N TYR A 451 -25.42 10.42 23.35
CA TYR A 451 -26.80 10.71 23.71
C TYR A 451 -26.90 11.93 24.63
N LYS A 452 -25.99 12.04 25.61
CA LYS A 452 -25.92 13.21 26.51
C LYS A 452 -25.62 14.53 25.79
N SER A 453 -25.06 14.46 24.58
CA SER A 453 -24.72 15.62 23.76
C SER A 453 -25.82 16.05 22.77
N LEU A 454 -26.93 15.29 22.72
CA LEU A 454 -28.14 15.64 21.95
C LEU A 454 -29.05 16.57 22.74
#